data_AF-A0A3D4ZGV6-F1
#
_entry.id   AF-A0A3D4ZGV6-F1
#
_cell.length_a   1.000
_cell.length_b   1.000
_cell.length_c   1.000
_cell.angle_alpha   90.00
_cell.angle_beta   90.00
_cell.angle_gamma   90.00
#
_symmetry.space_group_name_H-M   'P 1'
#
loop_
_entity.id
_entity.type
_entity.pdbx_description
1 polymer ?
#
loop_
_entity_poly.entity_id
_entity_poly.type
_entity_poly.pdbx_seq_one_letter_code
_entity_poly.pdbx_strand_id
1 'polypeptide(L)' 'ESNADPWLIAAAAVYDFTIVTFEKYVLNNAGNPSGSAKIPNIAEKFHVRTTDLFHMIRELGIRL' A
#
# COMPACT_ATOMS: atom_id res chain seq x y z
N GLU A 1 -14.65 -11.79 2.50
CA GLU A 1 -13.51 -11.66 1.57
C GLU A 1 -13.09 -10.19 1.48
N SER A 2 -12.32 -9.70 2.44
CA SER A 2 -11.96 -8.26 2.54
C SER A 2 -10.55 -8.04 3.08
N ASN A 3 -9.70 -9.05 2.96
CA ASN A 3 -8.29 -8.94 3.31
C ASN A 3 -7.59 -8.34 2.10
N ALA A 4 -6.82 -7.26 2.33
CA ALA A 4 -5.95 -6.65 1.33
C ALA A 4 -5.35 -7.73 0.43
N ASP A 5 -5.61 -7.61 -0.87
CA ASP A 5 -5.33 -8.60 -1.89
C ASP A 5 -3.91 -9.19 -1.73
N PRO A 6 -3.76 -10.41 -1.16
CA PRO A 6 -2.43 -10.96 -0.88
C PRO A 6 -1.61 -11.13 -2.16
N TRP A 7 -2.30 -11.33 -3.29
CA TRP A 7 -1.71 -11.40 -4.62
C TRP A 7 -1.09 -10.07 -5.05
N LEU A 8 -1.65 -8.92 -4.64
CA LEU A 8 -1.13 -7.60 -4.99
C LEU A 8 0.21 -7.35 -4.28
N ILE A 9 0.28 -7.67 -2.98
CA ILE A 9 1.53 -7.60 -2.21
C ILE A 9 2.57 -8.57 -2.78
N ALA A 10 2.17 -9.81 -3.08
CA ALA A 10 3.07 -10.83 -3.61
C ALA A 10 3.65 -10.42 -4.97
N ALA A 11 2.81 -9.93 -5.89
CA ALA A 11 3.27 -9.45 -7.19
C ALA A 11 4.27 -8.29 -7.03
N ALA A 12 3.96 -7.31 -6.18
CA ALA A 12 4.87 -6.18 -5.96
C ALA A 12 6.21 -6.61 -5.34
N ALA A 13 6.20 -7.57 -4.42
CA ALA A 13 7.42 -8.12 -3.82
C ALA A 13 8.27 -8.91 -4.83
N VAL A 14 7.65 -9.69 -5.72
CA VAL A 14 8.36 -10.51 -6.73
C VAL A 14 8.97 -9.64 -7.84
N TYR A 15 8.27 -8.59 -8.25
CA TYR A 15 8.66 -7.76 -9.40
C TYR A 15 9.24 -6.39 -9.03
N ASP A 16 9.52 -6.13 -7.75
CA ASP A 16 9.98 -4.84 -7.20
C ASP A 16 9.11 -3.64 -7.59
N PHE A 17 7.79 -3.84 -7.63
CA PHE A 17 6.85 -2.77 -7.94
C PHE A 17 6.52 -1.92 -6.72
N THR A 18 6.15 -0.68 -7.01
CA THR A 18 5.50 0.22 -6.04
C THR A 18 3.99 0.10 -6.19
N ILE A 19 3.28 -0.19 -5.09
CA ILE A 19 1.82 -0.23 -5.08
C ILE A 19 1.28 1.21 -4.97
N VAL A 20 0.37 1.58 -5.85
CA VAL A 20 -0.34 2.86 -5.80
C VAL A 20 -1.68 2.66 -5.12
N THR A 21 -1.92 3.33 -3.99
CA THR A 21 -3.17 3.22 -3.22
C THR A 21 -3.50 4.53 -2.51
N PHE A 22 -4.79 4.78 -2.26
CA PHE A 22 -5.25 5.87 -1.40
C PHE A 22 -5.41 5.45 0.06
N GLU A 23 -5.22 4.17 0.38
CA GLU A 23 -5.16 3.73 1.76
C GLU A 23 -3.98 4.38 2.48
N LYS A 24 -4.19 4.74 3.74
CA LYS A 24 -3.15 5.30 4.59
C LYS A 24 -2.67 4.25 5.58
N TYR A 25 -1.38 4.31 5.88
CA TYR A 25 -0.82 3.60 7.03
C TYR A 25 -1.58 3.99 8.29
N VAL A 26 -1.95 3.01 9.10
CA VAL A 26 -2.57 3.20 10.41
C VAL A 26 -1.68 2.56 11.45
N LEU A 27 -1.41 3.26 12.55
CA LEU A 27 -0.75 2.65 13.70
C LEU A 27 -1.71 1.66 14.37
N ASN A 28 -1.74 0.42 13.87
CA ASN A 28 -2.64 -0.62 14.33
C ASN A 28 -2.06 -1.29 15.58
N ASN A 29 -2.61 -0.97 16.74
CA ASN A 29 -2.18 -1.52 18.03
C ASN A 29 -3.39 -1.89 18.90
N ALA A 30 -3.15 -2.53 20.05
CA ALA A 30 -4.21 -3.00 20.93
C ALA A 30 -5.14 -1.88 21.46
N GLY A 31 -4.65 -0.65 21.55
CA GLY A 31 -5.44 0.52 21.99
C GLY A 31 -6.14 1.27 20.85
N ASN A 32 -5.76 0.99 19.60
CA ASN A 32 -6.34 1.58 18.39
C ASN A 32 -6.35 0.53 17.27
N PRO A 33 -7.20 -0.50 17.38
CA PRO A 33 -7.24 -1.57 16.39
C PRO A 33 -7.82 -1.03 15.08
N SER A 34 -7.14 -1.32 13.97
CA SER A 34 -7.69 -1.05 12.65
C SER A 34 -8.77 -2.09 12.33
N GLY A 35 -9.93 -1.63 11.84
CA GLY A 35 -11.04 -2.51 11.45
C GLY A 35 -10.73 -3.40 10.23
N SER A 36 -9.63 -3.14 9.52
CA SER A 36 -9.18 -3.99 8.40
C SER A 36 -7.65 -3.93 8.26
N ALA A 37 -7.07 -4.97 7.65
CA ALA A 37 -5.68 -4.92 7.21
C ALA A 37 -5.52 -3.85 6.11
N LYS A 38 -4.64 -2.88 6.33
CA LYS A 38 -4.36 -1.83 5.34
C LYS A 38 -3.21 -2.23 4.43
N ILE A 39 -3.33 -1.92 3.14
CA ILE A 39 -2.28 -2.22 2.15
C ILE A 39 -0.91 -1.68 2.60
N PRO A 40 -0.76 -0.40 3.00
CA PRO A 40 0.55 0.13 3.43
C PRO A 40 1.12 -0.60 4.65
N ASN A 41 0.27 -0.99 5.61
CA ASN A 41 0.69 -1.71 6.81
C ASN A 41 1.21 -3.12 6.52
N ILE A 42 0.63 -3.80 5.52
CA ILE A 42 1.09 -5.13 5.12
C ILE A 42 2.30 -5.01 4.20
N ALA A 43 2.27 -4.10 3.22
CA ALA A 43 3.36 -3.84 2.29
C ALA A 43 4.69 -3.52 3.02
N GLU A 44 4.66 -2.72 4.09
CA GLU A 44 5.82 -2.42 4.92
C GLU A 44 6.51 -3.68 5.46
N LYS A 45 5.72 -4.67 5.93
CA LYS A 45 6.24 -5.94 6.47
C LYS A 45 6.93 -6.81 5.42
N PHE A 46 6.58 -6.62 4.15
CA PHE A 46 7.16 -7.34 3.01
C PHE A 46 8.17 -6.47 2.23
N HIS A 47 8.56 -5.31 2.78
CA HIS A 47 9.46 -4.35 2.14
C HIS A 47 8.98 -3.88 0.75
N VAL A 48 7.67 -3.86 0.52
CA VAL A 48 7.05 -3.35 -0.69
C VAL A 48 6.77 -1.85 -0.54
N ARG A 49 7.19 -1.07 -1.53
CA ARG A 49 6.94 0.38 -1.58
C ARG A 49 5.46 0.66 -1.86
N THR A 50 4.92 1.68 -1.19
CA THR A 50 3.59 2.21 -1.49
C THR A 50 3.64 3.70 -1.72
N THR A 51 2.82 4.21 -2.64
CA THR A 51 2.64 5.65 -2.87
C THR A 51 1.18 5.96 -3.20
N ASP A 52 0.81 7.25 -3.22
CA ASP A 52 -0.51 7.69 -3.67
C ASP A 52 -0.51 8.11 -5.15
N LEU A 53 -1.68 8.12 -5.78
CA LEU A 53 -1.80 8.44 -7.21
C LEU A 53 -1.30 9.85 -7.53
N PHE A 54 -1.50 10.83 -6.64
CA PHE A 54 -1.05 12.20 -6.89
C PHE A 54 0.48 12.27 -6.87
N HIS A 55 1.12 11.51 -5.99
CA HIS A 55 2.57 11.39 -5.96
C HIS A 55 3.10 10.74 -7.23
N MET A 56 2.52 9.61 -7.65
CA MET A 56 2.87 8.94 -8.91
C MET A 56 2.76 9.88 -10.11
N ILE A 57 1.64 10.60 -10.25
CA ILE A 57 1.41 11.54 -11.36
C ILE A 57 2.50 12.63 -11.39
N ARG A 58 2.88 13.17 -10.22
CA ARG A 58 3.95 14.16 -10.10
C ARG A 58 5.31 13.57 -10.47
N GLU A 59 5.65 12.38 -9.98
CA GLU A 59 6.92 11.71 -10.29
C GLU A 59 7.05 11.36 -11.79
N LEU A 60 5.95 10.95 -12.42
CA LEU A 60 5.93 10.62 -13.85
C LEU A 60 5.82 11.86 -14.77
N GLY A 61 5.63 13.05 -14.21
CA GLY A 61 5.47 14.28 -14.99
C GLY A 61 4.18 14.34 -15.82
N ILE A 62 3.15 13.56 -15.45
CA ILE A 62 1.86 13.55 -16.12
C ILE A 62 1.16 14.89 -15.86
N ARG A 63 0.77 15.58 -16.93
CA ARG A 63 0.04 16.86 -16.88
C ARG A 63 -1.41 16.62 -17.31
N LEU A 64 -2.34 17.16 -16.54
CA LEU A 64 -3.79 17.16 -16.85
C LEU A 64 -4.14 18.26 -17.85
#